data_AF-A0A929B5E8-F1
#
_entry.id   AF-A0A929B5E8-F1
#
_cell.length_a   1.000
_cell.length_b   1.000
_cell.length_c   1.000
_cell.angle_alpha   90.00
_cell.angle_beta   90.00
_cell.angle_gamma   90.00
#
_symmetry.space_group_name_H-M   'P 1'
#
loop_
_entity.id
_entity.type
_entity.pdbx_description
1 polymer ?
#
loop_
_entity_poly.entity_id
_entity_poly.type
_entity_poly.pdbx_seq_one_letter_code
_entity_poly.pdbx_strand_id
1 'polypeptide(L)'
;MNQSNPRLWELSEEIQQLETAIALLLEDDSLTDEERETKLEQAFSQWLEAGESFKVKAEQVAAYICHQEALAETRKAEARRIRTLAEQAENQTTRLRHYLTNQMIRSEVSRIDGVTVKIGLRKKPPRVMLNVPPEELPPEYVKVTYEPKLTKIKELLKVDATGAIGWAFLSENHEYSVTIR
;
A
#
# COMPACT_ATOMS: atom_id res chain seq x y z
N MET A 1 -4.45 16.21 21.75
CA MET A 1 -3.15 16.17 22.47
C MET A 1 -2.08 16.28 21.41
N ASN A 2 -1.29 17.36 21.40
CA ASN A 2 -0.14 17.48 20.51
C ASN A 2 0.92 16.49 21.01
N GLN A 3 0.99 15.30 20.43
CA GLN A 3 2.19 14.47 20.56
C GLN A 3 3.32 15.25 19.87
N SER A 4 4.26 15.73 20.67
CA SER A 4 5.50 16.32 20.14
C SER A 4 6.28 15.18 19.49
N ASN A 5 6.22 15.08 18.16
CA ASN A 5 7.03 14.11 17.44
C ASN A 5 8.51 14.47 17.63
N PRO A 6 9.34 13.54 18.13
CA PRO A 6 10.75 13.80 18.32
C PRO A 6 11.37 14.18 16.98
N ARG A 7 12.10 15.30 16.96
CA ARG A 7 12.87 15.72 15.80
C ARG A 7 14.13 14.86 15.71
N LEU A 8 14.64 14.69 14.50
CA LEU A 8 15.82 13.86 14.23
C LEU A 8 17.05 14.20 15.11
N TRP A 9 17.25 15.48 15.45
CA TRP A 9 18.35 15.93 16.33
C TRP A 9 18.07 15.74 17.83
N GLU A 10 16.85 15.37 18.21
CA GLU A 10 16.47 15.02 19.59
C GLU A 10 16.66 13.52 19.85
N LEU A 11 16.85 12.72 18.80
CA LEU A 11 17.26 11.32 18.90
C LEU A 11 18.72 11.24 19.35
N SER A 12 19.06 10.18 20.10
CA SER A 12 20.45 9.97 20.54
C SER A 12 21.39 9.83 19.34
N GLU A 13 22.65 10.20 19.52
CA GLU A 13 23.69 10.05 18.50
C GLU A 13 23.79 8.60 18.01
N GLU A 14 23.54 7.63 18.89
CA GLU A 14 23.52 6.20 18.57
C GLU A 14 22.38 5.81 17.61
N ILE A 15 21.19 6.39 17.76
CA ILE A 15 20.07 6.17 16.82
C ILE A 15 20.37 6.79 15.47
N GLN A 16 20.99 7.97 15.43
CA GLN A 16 21.38 8.62 14.18
C GLN A 16 22.43 7.79 13.41
N GLN A 17 23.38 7.19 14.14
CA GLN A 17 24.35 6.26 13.57
C GLN A 17 23.67 5.01 13.02
N LEU A 18 22.72 4.43 13.76
CA LEU A 18 21.93 3.28 13.31
C LEU A 18 21.08 3.62 12.07
N GLU A 19 20.41 4.77 12.04
CA GLU A 19 19.64 5.24 10.88
C GLU A 19 20.54 5.44 9.66
N THR A 20 21.73 6.02 9.84
CA THR A 20 22.70 6.19 8.76
C THR A 20 23.15 4.84 8.22
N ALA A 21 23.43 3.86 9.09
CA ALA A 21 23.78 2.50 8.68
C ALA A 21 22.64 1.80 7.92
N ILE A 22 21.39 1.96 8.39
CA ILE A 22 20.19 1.44 7.71
C ILE A 22 20.04 2.06 6.32
N ALA A 23 20.17 3.39 6.21
CA ALA A 23 20.05 4.09 4.93
C ALA A 23 21.10 3.60 3.92
N LEU A 24 22.35 3.43 4.34
CA LEU A 24 23.41 2.91 3.47
C LEU A 24 23.13 1.48 2.99
N LEU A 25 22.54 0.62 3.83
CA LEU A 25 22.17 -0.75 3.45
C LEU A 25 20.96 -0.79 2.50
N LEU A 26 20.02 0.13 2.66
CA LEU A 26 18.86 0.27 1.78
C LEU A 26 19.23 0.82 0.40
N GLU A 27 20.23 1.71 0.32
CA GLU A 27 20.73 2.32 -0.92
C GLU A 27 21.76 1.45 -1.66
N ASP A 28 22.21 0.36 -1.04
CA ASP A 28 23.14 -0.58 -1.68
C ASP A 28 22.39 -1.50 -2.66
N ASP A 29 22.45 -1.13 -3.95
CA ASP A 29 21.90 -1.90 -5.08
C ASP A 29 22.67 -3.21 -5.36
N SER A 30 23.81 -3.44 -4.70
CA SER A 30 24.59 -4.67 -4.87
C SER A 30 24.10 -5.84 -4.02
N LEU A 31 23.21 -5.56 -3.05
CA LEU A 31 22.66 -6.57 -2.13
C LEU A 31 21.32 -7.10 -2.64
N THR A 32 21.15 -8.41 -2.52
CA THR A 32 19.83 -9.02 -2.64
C THR A 32 18.95 -8.65 -1.45
N ASP A 33 17.62 -8.75 -1.61
CA ASP A 33 16.67 -8.43 -0.54
C ASP A 33 16.92 -9.28 0.74
N GLU A 34 17.27 -10.56 0.57
CA GLU A 34 17.59 -11.47 1.67
C GLU A 34 18.88 -11.08 2.42
N GLU A 35 19.92 -10.68 1.68
CA GLU A 35 21.19 -10.22 2.27
C GLU A 35 21.01 -8.88 2.98
N ARG A 36 20.18 -7.99 2.43
CA ARG A 36 19.86 -6.71 3.04
C ARG A 36 19.15 -6.90 4.37
N GLU A 37 18.13 -7.76 4.42
CA GLU A 37 17.41 -8.07 5.66
C GLU A 37 18.35 -8.64 6.73
N THR A 38 19.19 -9.60 6.33
CA THR A 38 20.17 -10.22 7.24
C THR A 38 21.13 -9.18 7.83
N LYS A 39 21.63 -8.24 7.01
CA LYS A 39 22.52 -7.18 7.47
C LYS A 39 21.81 -6.16 8.37
N LEU A 40 20.54 -5.85 8.10
CA LEU A 40 19.73 -4.99 8.95
C LEU A 40 19.56 -5.64 10.33
N GLU A 41 19.15 -6.90 10.40
CA GLU A 41 19.02 -7.65 11.66
C GLU A 41 20.34 -7.68 12.45
N GLN A 42 21.46 -7.88 11.77
CA GLN A 42 22.79 -7.84 12.38
C GLN A 42 23.13 -6.45 12.94
N ALA A 43 22.88 -5.38 12.20
CA ALA A 43 23.12 -4.01 12.66
C ALA A 43 22.27 -3.68 13.89
N PHE A 44 20.99 -4.06 13.89
CA PHE A 44 20.11 -3.91 15.05
C PHE A 44 20.57 -4.73 16.25
N SER A 45 20.98 -5.98 16.05
CA SER A 45 21.44 -6.86 17.13
C SER A 45 22.74 -6.34 17.76
N GLN A 46 23.72 -5.95 16.95
CA GLN A 46 24.97 -5.34 17.41
C GLN A 46 24.70 -4.05 18.19
N TRP A 47 23.80 -3.21 17.69
CA TRP A 47 23.40 -2.00 18.38
C TRP A 47 22.72 -2.30 19.71
N LEU A 48 21.83 -3.31 19.80
CA LEU A 48 21.18 -3.72 21.05
C LEU A 48 22.17 -4.27 22.10
N GLU A 49 23.23 -4.94 21.67
CA GLU A 49 24.25 -5.52 22.56
C GLU A 49 25.27 -4.49 23.10
N ALA A 50 25.44 -3.34 22.43
CA ALA A 50 26.44 -2.34 22.79
C ALA A 50 26.14 -1.55 24.09
N GLY A 51 26.70 -1.93 25.24
CA GLY A 51 27.06 -1.04 26.36
C GLY A 51 25.98 -0.38 27.24
N GLU A 52 24.77 -0.08 26.76
CA GLU A 52 23.71 0.58 27.56
C GLU A 52 22.64 -0.39 28.10
N SER A 53 21.86 0.04 29.10
CA SER A 53 20.71 -0.71 29.59
C SER A 53 19.66 -0.88 28.48
N PHE A 54 19.17 -2.11 28.29
CA PHE A 54 18.10 -2.44 27.33
C PHE A 54 16.89 -1.48 27.39
N LYS A 55 16.54 -0.98 28.58
CA LYS A 55 15.42 -0.05 28.76
C LYS A 55 15.62 1.28 28.02
N VAL A 56 16.84 1.84 28.05
CA VAL A 56 17.17 3.11 27.39
C VAL A 56 17.10 2.92 25.87
N LYS A 57 17.65 1.82 25.36
CA LYS A 57 17.56 1.46 23.94
C LYS A 57 16.14 1.20 23.48
N ALA A 58 15.32 0.54 24.28
CA ALA A 58 13.91 0.31 23.96
C ALA A 58 13.13 1.63 23.84
N GLU A 59 13.39 2.59 24.73
CA GLU A 59 12.82 3.94 24.66
C GLU A 59 13.28 4.71 23.42
N GLN A 60 14.57 4.62 23.11
CA GLN A 60 15.17 5.18 21.91
C GLN A 60 14.57 4.60 20.62
N VAL A 61 14.46 3.27 20.50
CA VAL A 61 13.81 2.60 19.36
C VAL A 61 12.34 3.02 19.26
N ALA A 62 11.62 3.13 20.38
CA ALA A 62 10.24 3.59 20.37
C ALA A 62 10.12 5.04 19.83
N ALA A 63 11.01 5.94 20.24
CA ALA A 63 11.08 7.31 19.72
C ALA A 63 11.37 7.34 18.21
N TYR A 64 12.28 6.49 17.74
CA TYR A 64 12.58 6.35 16.31
C TYR A 64 11.40 5.80 15.51
N ILE A 65 10.67 4.81 16.03
CA ILE A 65 9.45 4.29 15.41
C ILE A 65 8.40 5.40 15.26
N CYS A 66 8.14 6.18 16.32
CA CYS A 66 7.22 7.32 16.22
C CYS A 66 7.65 8.35 15.17
N HIS A 67 8.94 8.64 15.07
CA HIS A 67 9.47 9.52 14.03
C HIS A 67 9.24 8.95 12.62
N GLN A 68 9.48 7.66 12.41
CA GLN A 68 9.24 7.01 11.12
C GLN A 68 7.75 6.97 10.76
N GLU A 69 6.86 6.72 11.73
CA GLU A 69 5.41 6.80 11.54
C GLU A 69 4.97 8.21 11.13
N ALA A 70 5.52 9.24 11.77
CA ALA A 70 5.26 10.64 11.44
C ALA A 70 5.69 11.00 10.01
N LEU A 71 6.88 10.55 9.62
CA LEU A 71 7.38 10.71 8.25
C LEU A 71 6.50 9.96 7.24
N ALA A 72 6.09 8.73 7.56
CA ALA A 72 5.20 7.94 6.73
C ALA A 72 3.86 8.64 6.52
N GLU A 73 3.24 9.17 7.57
CA GLU A 73 1.98 9.93 7.48
C GLU A 73 2.14 11.20 6.64
N THR A 74 3.25 11.94 6.83
CA THR A 74 3.55 13.12 6.01
C THR A 74 3.69 12.76 4.53
N ARG A 75 4.41 11.67 4.21
CA ARG A 75 4.59 11.18 2.84
C ARG A 75 3.25 10.70 2.23
N LYS A 76 2.41 10.01 3.01
CA LYS A 76 1.06 9.60 2.56
C LYS A 76 0.16 10.79 2.26
N ALA A 77 0.22 11.84 3.09
CA ALA A 77 -0.54 13.07 2.86
C ALA A 77 -0.11 13.74 1.55
N GLU A 78 1.19 13.81 1.29
CA GLU A 78 1.72 14.35 0.04
C GLU A 78 1.36 13.48 -1.17
N ALA A 79 1.46 12.16 -1.06
CA ALA A 79 1.04 11.23 -2.11
C ALA A 79 -0.45 11.41 -2.46
N ARG A 80 -1.31 11.57 -1.45
CA ARG A 80 -2.75 11.88 -1.66
C ARG A 80 -2.95 13.21 -2.39
N ARG A 81 -2.18 14.24 -2.04
CA ARG A 81 -2.22 15.55 -2.71
C ARG A 81 -1.84 15.42 -4.19
N ILE A 82 -0.72 14.78 -4.49
CA ILE A 82 -0.24 14.56 -5.86
C ILE A 82 -1.26 13.75 -6.67
N ARG A 83 -1.81 12.68 -6.08
CA ARG A 83 -2.86 11.88 -6.71
C ARG A 83 -4.10 12.72 -7.03
N THR A 84 -4.54 13.56 -6.10
CA THR A 84 -5.69 14.45 -6.31
C THR A 84 -5.44 15.42 -7.47
N LEU A 85 -4.23 15.97 -7.59
CA LEU A 85 -3.86 16.85 -8.70
C LEU A 85 -3.86 16.11 -10.05
N ALA A 86 -3.35 14.87 -10.07
CA ALA A 86 -3.39 14.02 -11.26
C ALA A 86 -4.84 13.74 -11.68
N GLU A 87 -5.70 13.33 -10.75
CA GLU A 87 -7.12 13.09 -10.99
C GLU A 87 -7.84 14.35 -11.51
N GLN A 88 -7.51 15.54 -10.99
CA GLN A 88 -8.05 16.80 -11.50
C GLN A 88 -7.67 17.06 -12.97
N ALA A 89 -6.40 16.84 -13.33
CA ALA A 89 -5.92 17.00 -14.70
C ALA A 89 -6.56 15.98 -15.66
N GLU A 90 -6.72 14.73 -15.23
CA GLU A 90 -7.41 13.67 -15.98
C GLU A 90 -8.88 14.01 -16.21
N ASN A 91 -9.57 14.49 -15.19
CA ASN A 91 -10.97 14.91 -15.27
C ASN A 91 -11.13 16.09 -16.22
N GLN A 92 -10.26 17.09 -16.13
CA GLN A 92 -10.27 18.24 -17.03
C GLN A 92 -10.07 17.81 -18.49
N THR A 93 -9.09 16.94 -18.73
CA THR A 93 -8.81 16.41 -20.07
C THR A 93 -9.98 15.58 -20.61
N THR A 94 -10.62 14.78 -19.76
CA THR A 94 -11.80 13.99 -20.11
C THR A 94 -12.99 14.89 -20.46
N ARG A 95 -13.20 15.97 -19.70
CA ARG A 95 -14.23 16.98 -19.99
C ARG A 95 -13.97 17.67 -21.34
N LEU A 96 -12.74 18.09 -21.59
CA LEU A 96 -12.35 18.73 -22.85
C LEU A 96 -12.50 17.77 -24.04
N ARG A 97 -12.15 16.49 -23.87
CA ARG A 97 -12.33 15.46 -24.90
C ARG A 97 -13.81 15.26 -25.22
N HIS A 98 -14.67 15.17 -24.20
CA HIS A 98 -16.13 15.09 -24.41
C HIS A 98 -16.68 16.33 -25.09
N TYR A 99 -16.28 17.52 -24.65
CA TYR A 99 -16.67 18.76 -25.28
C TYR A 99 -16.31 18.77 -26.77
N LEU A 100 -15.04 18.49 -27.10
CA LEU A 100 -14.56 18.44 -28.47
C LEU A 100 -15.32 17.41 -29.31
N THR A 101 -15.53 16.21 -28.77
CA THR A 101 -16.30 15.14 -29.42
C THR A 101 -17.72 15.61 -29.75
N ASN A 102 -18.40 16.25 -28.78
CA ASN A 102 -19.76 16.75 -28.96
C ASN A 102 -19.83 17.85 -30.02
N GLN A 103 -18.84 18.76 -30.05
CA GLN A 103 -18.78 19.81 -31.07
C GLN A 103 -18.50 19.24 -32.46
N MET A 104 -17.59 18.26 -32.58
CA MET A 104 -17.33 17.59 -33.86
C MET A 104 -18.58 16.87 -34.40
N ILE A 105 -19.36 16.23 -33.52
CA ILE A 105 -20.64 15.60 -33.90
C ILE A 105 -21.66 16.65 -34.35
N ARG A 106 -21.81 17.76 -33.61
CA ARG A 106 -22.76 18.83 -33.93
C ARG A 106 -22.44 19.55 -35.24
N SER A 107 -21.16 19.71 -35.55
CA SER A 107 -20.69 20.35 -36.77
C SER A 107 -20.49 19.36 -37.93
N GLU A 108 -20.83 18.08 -37.74
CA GLU A 108 -20.68 17.00 -38.72
C GLU A 108 -19.24 16.82 -39.26
N VAL A 109 -18.23 17.27 -38.51
CA VAL A 109 -16.82 17.15 -38.89
C VAL A 109 -16.24 15.88 -38.29
N SER A 110 -15.93 14.90 -39.14
CA SER A 110 -15.38 13.60 -38.70
C SER A 110 -13.85 13.60 -38.55
N ARG A 111 -13.14 14.53 -39.22
CA ARG A 111 -11.68 14.61 -39.24
C ARG A 111 -11.20 16.05 -39.40
N ILE A 112 -10.19 16.43 -38.63
CA ILE A 112 -9.50 17.72 -38.70
C ILE A 112 -8.00 17.43 -38.74
N ASP A 113 -7.35 17.71 -39.86
CA ASP A 113 -5.89 17.63 -39.98
C ASP A 113 -5.29 19.02 -39.71
N GLY A 114 -4.93 19.30 -38.45
CA GLY A 114 -4.26 20.54 -38.07
C GLY A 114 -2.74 20.48 -38.27
N VAL A 115 -2.08 21.65 -38.21
CA VAL A 115 -0.63 21.78 -38.35
C VAL A 115 0.13 21.06 -37.23
N THR A 116 -0.38 21.14 -35.99
CA THR A 116 0.26 20.54 -34.81
C THR A 116 -0.36 19.20 -34.42
N VAL A 117 -1.67 19.00 -34.66
CA VAL A 117 -2.40 17.81 -34.19
C VAL A 117 -3.47 17.40 -35.19
N LYS A 118 -3.60 16.08 -35.41
CA LYS A 118 -4.66 15.48 -36.23
C LYS A 118 -5.73 14.89 -35.32
N ILE A 119 -6.99 15.23 -35.59
CA ILE A 119 -8.14 14.83 -34.78
C ILE A 119 -9.08 14.01 -35.65
N GLY A 120 -9.48 12.82 -35.20
CA GLY A 120 -10.41 11.96 -35.91
C GLY A 120 -11.45 11.39 -34.96
N LEU A 121 -12.72 11.42 -35.36
CA LEU A 121 -13.80 10.79 -34.63
C LEU A 121 -13.87 9.30 -35.01
N ARG A 122 -13.75 8.40 -34.04
CA ARG A 122 -13.95 6.96 -34.23
C ARG A 122 -15.12 6.47 -33.40
N LYS A 123 -15.99 5.67 -34.00
CA LYS A 123 -17.03 4.93 -33.27
C LYS A 123 -16.37 3.88 -32.37
N LYS A 124 -16.70 3.89 -31.08
CA LYS A 124 -16.27 2.83 -30.16
C LYS A 124 -16.94 1.51 -30.55
N PRO A 125 -16.28 0.36 -30.36
CA PRO A 125 -16.94 -0.92 -30.54
C PRO A 125 -18.15 -1.04 -29.60
N PRO A 126 -19.22 -1.73 -30.02
CA PRO A 126 -20.38 -1.95 -29.18
C PRO A 126 -19.95 -2.69 -27.90
N ARG A 127 -20.46 -2.23 -26.76
CA ARG A 127 -20.30 -2.91 -25.48
C ARG A 127 -21.53 -3.78 -25.23
N VAL A 128 -21.31 -4.99 -24.71
CA VAL A 128 -22.40 -5.83 -24.21
C VAL A 128 -22.95 -5.16 -22.96
N MET A 129 -24.24 -4.83 -22.99
CA MET A 129 -25.00 -4.36 -21.84
C MET A 129 -25.95 -5.48 -21.43
N LEU A 130 -25.95 -5.83 -20.15
CA LEU A 130 -26.85 -6.82 -19.59
C LEU A 130 -28.12 -6.11 -19.15
N ASN A 131 -29.28 -6.65 -19.55
CA ASN A 131 -30.57 -6.15 -19.11
C ASN A 131 -31.06 -6.84 -17.83
N VAL A 132 -30.35 -7.88 -17.39
CA VAL A 132 -30.70 -8.74 -16.25
C VAL A 132 -29.54 -8.80 -15.25
N PRO A 133 -29.83 -9.00 -13.95
CA PRO A 133 -28.79 -9.20 -12.95
C PRO A 133 -27.98 -10.49 -13.22
N PRO A 134 -26.72 -10.58 -12.73
CA PRO A 134 -25.86 -11.74 -12.94
C PRO A 134 -26.42 -13.09 -12.46
N GLU A 135 -27.38 -13.07 -11.53
CA GLU A 135 -28.02 -14.27 -10.96
C GLU A 135 -29.04 -14.91 -11.92
N GLU A 136 -29.60 -14.14 -12.85
CA GLU A 136 -30.53 -14.61 -13.88
C GLU A 136 -29.80 -15.01 -15.18
N LEU A 137 -28.47 -14.87 -15.22
CA LEU A 137 -27.68 -15.28 -16.36
C LEU A 137 -27.60 -16.81 -16.44
N PRO A 138 -27.59 -17.38 -17.65
CA PRO A 138 -27.31 -18.79 -17.82
C PRO A 138 -25.98 -19.17 -17.16
N PRO A 139 -25.87 -20.37 -16.55
CA PRO A 139 -24.66 -20.80 -15.83
C PRO A 139 -23.37 -20.75 -16.66
N GLU A 140 -23.49 -20.87 -17.99
CA GLU A 140 -22.37 -20.79 -18.94
C GLU A 140 -21.67 -19.42 -18.97
N TYR A 141 -22.34 -18.37 -18.49
CA TYR A 141 -21.84 -16.98 -18.50
C TYR A 141 -21.54 -16.44 -17.11
N VAL A 142 -21.59 -17.28 -16.07
CA VAL A 142 -21.37 -16.88 -14.66
C VAL A 142 -20.05 -17.49 -14.15
N LYS A 143 -19.17 -16.65 -13.61
CA LYS A 143 -17.96 -17.09 -12.90
C LYS A 143 -18.27 -17.19 -11.41
N VAL A 144 -18.21 -18.40 -10.84
CA VAL A 144 -18.39 -18.63 -9.40
C VAL A 144 -17.02 -18.74 -8.72
N THR A 145 -16.80 -17.91 -7.70
CA THR A 145 -15.59 -17.94 -6.84
C THR A 145 -15.93 -18.52 -5.47
N TYR A 146 -15.17 -19.52 -5.03
CA TYR A 146 -15.31 -20.14 -3.71
C TYR A 146 -14.26 -19.57 -2.77
N GLU A 147 -14.70 -18.84 -1.74
CA GLU A 147 -13.82 -18.29 -0.71
C GLU A 147 -14.09 -18.98 0.65
N PRO A 148 -13.06 -19.45 1.36
CA PRO A 148 -13.23 -20.10 2.65
C PRO A 148 -13.66 -19.08 3.72
N LYS A 149 -14.68 -19.43 4.51
CA LYS A 149 -15.12 -18.62 5.65
C LYS A 149 -14.24 -18.88 6.86
N LEU A 150 -13.07 -18.23 6.90
CA LEU A 150 -12.05 -18.39 7.94
C LEU A 150 -12.58 -18.13 9.37
N THR A 151 -13.57 -17.24 9.53
CA THR A 151 -14.20 -16.98 10.83
C THR A 151 -14.94 -18.19 11.40
N LYS A 152 -15.73 -18.88 10.56
CA LYS A 152 -16.43 -20.11 10.95
C LYS A 152 -15.46 -21.25 11.25
N ILE A 153 -14.39 -21.33 10.46
CA ILE A 153 -13.31 -22.31 10.68
C ILE A 153 -12.63 -22.06 12.03
N LYS A 154 -12.34 -20.79 12.36
CA LYS A 154 -11.76 -20.40 13.66
C LYS A 154 -12.69 -20.68 14.84
N GLU A 155 -13.99 -20.48 14.70
CA GLU A 155 -14.98 -20.81 15.74
C GLU A 155 -15.03 -22.32 15.99
N LEU A 156 -15.04 -23.13 14.93
CA LEU A 156 -15.01 -24.60 15.04
C LEU A 156 -13.73 -25.09 15.73
N LEU A 157 -12.57 -24.55 15.36
CA LEU A 157 -11.28 -24.90 15.97
C LEU A 157 -11.16 -24.51 17.45
N LYS A 158 -11.93 -23.52 17.93
CA LYS A 158 -11.97 -23.14 19.36
C LYS A 158 -12.79 -24.12 20.20
N VAL A 159 -13.84 -24.71 19.63
CA VAL A 159 -14.74 -25.65 20.31
C VAL A 159 -14.14 -27.05 20.30
N ASP A 160 -13.48 -27.42 19.20
CA ASP A 160 -12.94 -28.76 18.97
C ASP A 160 -11.42 -28.79 19.19
N ALA A 161 -10.99 -28.41 20.39
CA ALA A 161 -9.57 -28.28 20.79
C ALA A 161 -8.80 -29.62 20.80
N THR A 162 -9.41 -30.72 20.35
CA THR A 162 -8.87 -32.08 20.40
C THR A 162 -8.39 -32.60 19.03
N GLY A 163 -8.23 -31.72 18.03
CA GLY A 163 -7.57 -32.07 16.76
C GLY A 163 -8.43 -32.88 15.78
N ALA A 164 -9.76 -32.85 15.91
CA ALA A 164 -10.65 -33.60 15.02
C ALA A 164 -10.75 -33.01 13.59
N ILE A 165 -10.27 -31.78 13.36
CA ILE A 165 -10.30 -31.11 12.06
C ILE A 165 -8.98 -31.32 11.33
N GLY A 166 -8.85 -32.40 10.55
CA GLY A 166 -7.61 -32.73 9.82
C GLY A 166 -7.22 -31.79 8.67
N TRP A 167 -8.02 -30.75 8.38
CA TRP A 167 -7.80 -29.80 7.29
C TRP A 167 -7.54 -28.35 7.75
N ALA A 168 -7.51 -28.08 9.06
CA ALA A 168 -7.18 -26.75 9.60
C ALA A 168 -6.55 -26.83 11.00
N PHE A 169 -5.60 -25.94 11.30
CA PHE A 169 -4.92 -25.86 12.59
C PHE A 169 -4.70 -24.39 13.01
N LEU A 170 -4.51 -24.15 14.32
CA LEU A 170 -4.08 -22.86 14.85
C LEU A 170 -2.55 -22.86 15.00
N SER A 171 -1.89 -21.75 14.63
CA SER A 171 -0.45 -21.58 14.85
C SER A 171 -0.15 -21.45 16.34
N GLU A 172 0.91 -22.13 16.82
CA GLU A 172 1.37 -22.08 18.22
C GLU A 172 2.25 -20.84 18.52
N ASN A 173 2.67 -20.11 17.49
CA ASN A 173 3.47 -18.90 17.66
C ASN A 173 2.64 -17.81 18.34
N HIS A 174 3.05 -17.45 19.55
CA HIS A 174 2.52 -16.29 20.25
C HIS A 174 3.18 -15.05 19.66
N GLU A 175 2.53 -14.44 18.67
CA GLU A 175 2.91 -13.14 18.15
C GLU A 175 2.57 -12.06 19.19
N TYR A 176 3.59 -11.43 19.77
CA TYR A 176 3.43 -10.28 20.65
C TYR A 176 3.47 -9.00 19.83
N SER A 177 2.51 -8.10 20.05
CA SER A 177 2.53 -6.75 19.46
C SER A 177 2.95 -5.70 20.48
N VAL A 178 3.88 -4.82 20.12
CA VAL A 178 4.27 -3.67 20.94
C VAL A 178 3.35 -2.49 20.62
N THR A 179 2.91 -1.76 21.64
CA THR A 179 2.17 -0.50 21.48
C THR A 179 2.98 0.65 22.07
N ILE A 180 3.28 1.66 21.26
CA ILE A 180 3.98 2.88 21.66
C ILE A 180 2.92 3.98 21.82
N ARG A 181 2.96 4.76 22.91
CA ARG A 181 1.95 5.77 23.27
C ARG A 181 2.57 7.15 23.44
#